data_AF-A0A1Y2PAI0-F1
#
_entry.id   AF-A0A1Y2PAI0-F1
#
_cell.length_a   1.000
_cell.length_b   1.000
_cell.length_c   1.000
_cell.angle_alpha   90.00
_cell.angle_beta   90.00
_cell.angle_gamma   90.00
#
_symmetry.space_group_name_H-M   'P 1'
#
loop_
_entity.id
_entity.type
_entity.pdbx_description
1 polymer ?
#
loop_
_entity_poly.entity_id
_entity_poly.type
_entity_poly.pdbx_seq_one_letter_code
_entity_poly.pdbx_strand_id
1 'polypeptide(L)'
;LPDELTNISSLKKLNLSNNELTALPESIGNLNNLEELTLNHQSKQENNETIRTLTSIPLSTKDLTKLITFNASTNKLSGLIDLSGTNTLRYLNLNDNEVEDLKLGDYVTGVHVSYNISQNPFITCVEVPTSAITHWTNGLQRDNGVAISDSCSGYRVPQTERQALIDLYNATGGGDTWTGTNWDTDPTRLTNVGSWQGVTTELINGQKHVTKLSLSGKGLKGDIPASIKDLPELTEINLTGDIYVTQTESIQSLPKEIGELSKLERLSLGNNDLSSLPDEISNLSSLTYLWLRNNSLTSLPTTIGSFTKLEELYLDGQRDHTSNNAKTLTSLPNEIGSIGTLKKLDLNN
;
A
#
# COMPACT_ATOMS: atom_id res chain seq x y z
N LEU A 1 -23.84 -15.53 -22.49
CA LEU A 1 -24.18 -16.96 -22.70
C LEU A 1 -25.68 -17.13 -22.46
N PRO A 2 -26.36 -18.04 -23.16
CA PRO A 2 -27.76 -18.34 -22.88
C PRO A 2 -27.91 -19.02 -21.51
N ASP A 3 -29.00 -18.73 -20.79
CA ASP A 3 -29.35 -19.39 -19.53
C ASP A 3 -29.51 -20.90 -19.71
N GLU A 4 -29.97 -21.33 -20.89
CA GLU A 4 -30.22 -22.73 -21.24
C GLU A 4 -28.94 -23.58 -21.25
N LEU A 5 -27.75 -22.98 -21.35
CA LEU A 5 -26.47 -23.70 -21.20
C LEU A 5 -26.40 -24.39 -19.84
N THR A 6 -27.02 -23.80 -18.82
CA THR A 6 -26.98 -24.29 -17.43
C THR A 6 -27.86 -25.53 -17.21
N ASN A 7 -28.69 -25.88 -18.20
CA ASN A 7 -29.45 -27.13 -18.20
C ASN A 7 -28.60 -28.37 -18.53
N ILE A 8 -27.36 -28.18 -19.01
CA ILE A 8 -26.44 -29.28 -19.31
C ILE A 8 -25.84 -29.82 -18.01
N SER A 9 -26.65 -30.51 -17.22
CA SER A 9 -26.27 -31.03 -15.90
C SER A 9 -25.08 -31.99 -15.90
N SER A 10 -24.73 -32.58 -17.05
CA SER A 10 -23.56 -33.45 -17.22
C SER A 10 -22.25 -32.69 -17.46
N LEU A 11 -22.30 -31.37 -17.66
CA LEU A 11 -21.14 -30.57 -18.02
C LEU A 11 -20.13 -30.51 -16.86
N LYS A 12 -18.90 -30.98 -17.13
CA LYS A 12 -17.79 -30.95 -16.19
C LYS A 12 -16.78 -29.86 -16.47
N LYS A 13 -16.63 -29.47 -17.73
CA LYS A 13 -15.65 -28.48 -18.16
C LYS A 13 -16.30 -27.48 -19.07
N LEU A 14 -16.12 -26.20 -18.76
CA LEU A 14 -16.61 -25.08 -19.55
C LEU A 14 -15.46 -24.10 -19.77
N ASN A 15 -14.90 -24.12 -20.98
CA ASN A 15 -13.86 -23.19 -21.39
C ASN A 15 -14.46 -22.10 -22.29
N LEU A 16 -14.38 -20.88 -21.83
CA LEU A 16 -14.87 -19.67 -22.47
C LEU A 16 -13.75 -18.65 -22.69
N SER A 17 -12.50 -19.04 -22.45
CA SER A 17 -11.34 -18.15 -22.53
C SER A 17 -11.16 -17.57 -23.93
N ASN A 18 -10.59 -16.36 -24.04
CA ASN A 18 -10.33 -15.66 -25.31
C ASN A 18 -11.61 -15.38 -26.12
N ASN A 19 -12.64 -14.84 -25.46
CA ASN A 19 -13.87 -14.39 -26.11
C ASN A 19 -14.14 -12.90 -25.78
N GLU A 20 -15.33 -12.40 -26.08
CA GLU A 20 -15.77 -11.04 -25.79
C GLU A 20 -16.94 -11.02 -24.81
N LEU A 21 -17.00 -11.98 -23.87
CA LEU A 21 -18.11 -12.06 -22.93
C LEU A 21 -18.13 -10.82 -22.04
N THR A 22 -19.32 -10.25 -21.87
CA THR A 22 -19.56 -9.12 -20.96
C THR A 22 -20.10 -9.55 -19.61
N ALA A 23 -20.78 -10.70 -19.56
CA ALA A 23 -21.35 -11.29 -18.36
C ALA A 23 -21.56 -12.80 -18.50
N LEU A 24 -21.67 -13.47 -17.36
CA LEU A 24 -22.22 -14.82 -17.23
C LEU A 24 -23.68 -14.74 -16.76
N PRO A 25 -24.53 -15.71 -17.12
CA PRO A 25 -25.88 -15.77 -16.58
C PRO A 25 -25.86 -16.09 -15.08
N GLU A 26 -26.81 -15.52 -14.33
CA GLU A 26 -27.01 -15.86 -12.90
C GLU A 26 -27.30 -17.35 -12.69
N SER A 27 -27.83 -18.03 -13.70
CA SER A 27 -28.07 -19.46 -13.67
C SER A 27 -26.79 -20.32 -13.66
N ILE A 28 -25.59 -19.74 -13.83
CA ILE A 28 -24.33 -20.50 -13.94
C ILE A 28 -24.08 -21.44 -12.76
N GLY A 29 -24.51 -21.07 -11.55
CA GLY A 29 -24.44 -21.90 -10.34
C GLY A 29 -25.21 -23.21 -10.43
N ASN A 30 -26.16 -23.36 -11.37
CA ASN A 30 -26.92 -24.60 -11.56
C ASN A 30 -26.07 -25.74 -12.16
N LEU A 31 -24.87 -25.45 -12.67
CA LEU A 31 -23.94 -26.45 -13.19
C LEU A 31 -23.25 -27.24 -12.06
N ASN A 32 -24.05 -27.98 -11.28
CA ASN A 32 -23.62 -28.69 -10.07
C ASN A 32 -22.54 -29.78 -10.27
N ASN A 33 -22.24 -30.16 -11.52
CA ASN A 33 -21.19 -31.11 -11.87
C ASN A 33 -19.95 -30.45 -12.49
N LEU A 34 -19.91 -29.12 -12.58
CA LEU A 34 -18.81 -28.41 -13.18
C LEU A 34 -17.57 -28.50 -12.27
N GLU A 35 -16.49 -29.01 -12.85
CA GLU A 35 -15.18 -29.19 -12.23
C GLU A 35 -14.19 -28.11 -12.71
N GLU A 36 -14.38 -27.58 -13.93
CA GLU A 36 -13.48 -26.60 -14.54
C GLU A 36 -14.27 -25.50 -15.24
N LEU A 37 -14.00 -24.26 -14.85
CA LEU A 37 -14.54 -23.05 -15.49
C LEU A 37 -13.39 -22.10 -15.82
N THR A 38 -13.17 -21.85 -17.11
CA THR A 38 -12.15 -20.90 -17.58
C THR A 38 -12.79 -19.78 -18.38
N LEU A 39 -12.43 -18.55 -18.02
CA LEU A 39 -13.00 -17.28 -18.45
C LEU A 39 -11.89 -16.27 -18.79
N ASN A 40 -10.61 -16.67 -18.77
CA ASN A 40 -9.51 -15.74 -18.90
C ASN A 40 -9.52 -15.02 -20.25
N HIS A 41 -9.08 -13.76 -20.26
CA HIS A 41 -8.94 -12.94 -21.47
C HIS A 41 -10.28 -12.73 -22.20
N GLN A 42 -11.26 -12.10 -21.55
CA GLN A 42 -12.44 -11.58 -22.26
C GLN A 42 -12.15 -10.17 -22.74
N SER A 43 -11.90 -10.00 -24.04
CA SER A 43 -11.50 -8.72 -24.60
C SER A 43 -11.83 -8.57 -26.07
N LYS A 44 -12.15 -7.36 -26.49
CA LYS A 44 -12.31 -6.95 -27.89
C LYS A 44 -11.28 -5.90 -28.29
N GLN A 45 -11.02 -5.76 -29.59
CA GLN A 45 -10.21 -4.66 -30.14
C GLN A 45 -11.13 -3.51 -30.57
N GLU A 46 -10.83 -2.29 -30.13
CA GLU A 46 -11.56 -1.08 -30.54
C GLU A 46 -10.56 0.07 -30.62
N ASN A 47 -10.50 0.76 -31.78
CA ASN A 47 -9.58 1.89 -32.01
C ASN A 47 -8.08 1.60 -31.69
N ASN A 48 -7.60 0.39 -32.00
CA ASN A 48 -6.25 -0.11 -31.65
C ASN A 48 -5.99 -0.26 -30.14
N GLU A 49 -7.04 -0.24 -29.32
CA GLU A 49 -6.98 -0.53 -27.89
C GLU A 49 -7.64 -1.86 -27.58
N THR A 50 -7.09 -2.58 -26.61
CA THR A 50 -7.68 -3.82 -26.09
C THR A 50 -8.63 -3.48 -24.95
N ILE A 51 -9.92 -3.68 -25.15
CA ILE A 51 -10.95 -3.43 -24.15
C ILE A 51 -11.35 -4.76 -23.52
N ARG A 52 -11.11 -4.90 -22.21
CA ARG A 52 -11.61 -6.04 -21.44
C ARG A 52 -13.11 -5.92 -21.20
N THR A 53 -13.85 -6.98 -21.49
CA THR A 53 -15.32 -6.93 -21.58
C THR A 53 -16.03 -7.51 -20.37
N LEU A 54 -15.47 -8.51 -19.71
CA LEU A 54 -16.10 -9.19 -18.57
C LEU A 54 -15.84 -8.42 -17.28
N THR A 55 -16.91 -7.95 -16.62
CA THR A 55 -16.82 -7.05 -15.47
C THR A 55 -17.28 -7.64 -14.14
N SER A 56 -17.99 -8.76 -14.15
CA SER A 56 -18.53 -9.36 -12.92
C SER A 56 -18.64 -10.88 -13.03
N ILE A 57 -18.69 -11.53 -11.86
CA ILE A 57 -18.99 -12.95 -11.69
C ILE A 57 -20.28 -13.05 -10.86
N PRO A 58 -21.30 -13.81 -11.32
CA PRO A 58 -22.54 -14.00 -10.59
C PRO A 58 -22.34 -14.58 -9.18
N LEU A 59 -23.16 -14.16 -8.22
CA LEU A 59 -23.09 -14.67 -6.84
C LEU A 59 -23.38 -16.16 -6.74
N SER A 60 -24.15 -16.72 -7.68
CA SER A 60 -24.42 -18.16 -7.77
C SER A 60 -23.18 -19.00 -8.08
N THR A 61 -22.04 -18.39 -8.45
CA THR A 61 -20.78 -19.12 -8.68
C THR A 61 -20.31 -19.86 -7.42
N LYS A 62 -20.66 -19.37 -6.22
CA LYS A 62 -20.41 -20.08 -4.96
C LYS A 62 -21.09 -21.45 -4.88
N ASP A 63 -22.17 -21.65 -5.63
CA ASP A 63 -22.97 -22.89 -5.62
C ASP A 63 -22.32 -23.99 -6.48
N LEU A 64 -21.23 -23.69 -7.20
CA LEU A 64 -20.42 -24.65 -7.95
C LEU A 64 -19.55 -25.52 -7.01
N THR A 65 -20.20 -26.30 -6.15
CA THR A 65 -19.57 -27.06 -5.05
C THR A 65 -18.56 -28.14 -5.49
N LYS A 66 -18.50 -28.48 -6.77
CA LYS A 66 -17.52 -29.43 -7.36
C LYS A 66 -16.40 -28.76 -8.15
N LEU A 67 -16.35 -27.42 -8.17
CA LEU A 67 -15.36 -26.67 -8.94
C LEU A 67 -13.96 -26.93 -8.40
N ILE A 68 -13.07 -27.40 -9.26
CA ILE A 68 -11.66 -27.68 -8.98
C ILE A 68 -10.78 -26.57 -9.54
N THR A 69 -11.13 -26.08 -10.73
CA THR A 69 -10.37 -25.08 -11.47
C THR A 69 -11.26 -23.89 -11.80
N PHE A 70 -10.88 -22.71 -11.33
CA PHE A 70 -11.45 -21.44 -11.72
C PHE A 70 -10.37 -20.50 -12.24
N ASN A 71 -10.42 -20.18 -13.53
CA ASN A 71 -9.50 -19.23 -14.14
C ASN A 71 -10.28 -18.08 -14.75
N ALA A 72 -10.19 -16.89 -14.17
CA ALA A 72 -10.81 -15.68 -14.70
C ALA A 72 -9.79 -14.53 -14.82
N SER A 73 -8.52 -14.86 -15.04
CA SER A 73 -7.45 -13.87 -15.13
C SER A 73 -7.56 -12.97 -16.36
N THR A 74 -6.98 -11.78 -16.30
CA THR A 74 -6.90 -10.84 -17.45
C THR A 74 -8.31 -10.46 -17.93
N ASN A 75 -9.13 -9.97 -17.01
CA ASN A 75 -10.46 -9.45 -17.25
C ASN A 75 -10.58 -8.06 -16.59
N LYS A 76 -11.81 -7.53 -16.50
CA LYS A 76 -12.11 -6.30 -15.75
C LYS A 76 -13.05 -6.60 -14.58
N LEU A 77 -12.89 -7.77 -13.96
CA LEU A 77 -13.77 -8.21 -12.87
C LEU A 77 -13.62 -7.26 -11.70
N SER A 78 -14.73 -6.70 -11.23
CA SER A 78 -14.79 -5.80 -10.07
C SER A 78 -15.86 -6.23 -9.07
N GLY A 79 -15.92 -5.54 -7.92
CA GLY A 79 -16.83 -5.88 -6.85
C GLY A 79 -16.49 -7.20 -6.15
N LEU A 80 -17.53 -7.87 -5.64
CA LEU A 80 -17.43 -9.12 -4.90
C LEU A 80 -17.35 -10.34 -5.83
N ILE A 81 -16.33 -11.17 -5.62
CA ILE A 81 -16.30 -12.55 -6.10
C ILE A 81 -16.51 -13.49 -4.90
N ASP A 82 -17.65 -14.19 -4.88
CA ASP A 82 -17.98 -15.16 -3.84
C ASP A 82 -17.77 -16.59 -4.35
N LEU A 83 -16.74 -17.25 -3.81
CA LEU A 83 -16.40 -18.65 -4.04
C LEU A 83 -16.42 -19.46 -2.72
N SER A 84 -17.12 -18.95 -1.70
CA SER A 84 -17.15 -19.54 -0.36
C SER A 84 -17.70 -20.97 -0.31
N GLY A 85 -18.56 -21.36 -1.25
CA GLY A 85 -19.09 -22.72 -1.37
C GLY A 85 -18.21 -23.70 -2.17
N THR A 86 -17.11 -23.24 -2.76
CA THR A 86 -16.25 -24.04 -3.67
C THR A 86 -15.13 -24.79 -2.93
N ASN A 87 -15.49 -25.62 -1.94
CA ASN A 87 -14.52 -26.31 -1.08
C ASN A 87 -13.64 -27.37 -1.77
N THR A 88 -13.83 -27.59 -3.08
CA THR A 88 -13.01 -28.48 -3.91
C THR A 88 -11.95 -27.75 -4.74
N LEU A 89 -11.91 -26.42 -4.68
CA LEU A 89 -11.08 -25.57 -5.53
C LEU A 89 -9.60 -25.80 -5.25
N ARG A 90 -8.83 -26.15 -6.29
CA ARG A 90 -7.38 -26.40 -6.22
C ARG A 90 -6.58 -25.45 -7.10
N TYR A 91 -7.22 -24.89 -8.11
CA TYR A 91 -6.64 -23.88 -8.99
C TYR A 91 -7.56 -22.66 -9.01
N LEU A 92 -7.04 -21.52 -8.53
CA LEU A 92 -7.66 -20.20 -8.64
C LEU A 92 -6.69 -19.27 -9.35
N ASN A 93 -7.17 -18.62 -10.40
CA ASN A 93 -6.45 -17.52 -11.01
C ASN A 93 -7.39 -16.35 -11.28
N LEU A 94 -7.25 -15.30 -10.48
CA LEU A 94 -7.93 -14.01 -10.62
C LEU A 94 -6.93 -12.90 -10.92
N ASN A 95 -5.72 -13.22 -11.34
CA ASN A 95 -4.71 -12.21 -11.62
C ASN A 95 -5.22 -11.19 -12.64
N ASP A 96 -4.74 -9.95 -12.54
CA ASP A 96 -4.95 -8.93 -13.55
C ASP A 96 -6.45 -8.61 -13.75
N ASN A 97 -7.07 -8.12 -12.67
CA ASN A 97 -8.47 -7.73 -12.57
C ASN A 97 -8.60 -6.49 -11.66
N GLU A 98 -9.83 -6.11 -11.32
CA GLU A 98 -10.16 -4.97 -10.45
C GLU A 98 -10.98 -5.44 -9.22
N VAL A 99 -10.75 -6.67 -8.74
CA VAL A 99 -11.56 -7.28 -7.68
C VAL A 99 -11.45 -6.47 -6.39
N GLU A 100 -12.60 -6.22 -5.74
CA GLU A 100 -12.67 -5.40 -4.52
C GLU A 100 -12.77 -6.26 -3.26
N ASP A 101 -13.56 -7.34 -3.33
CA ASP A 101 -13.80 -8.27 -2.24
C ASP A 101 -13.78 -9.71 -2.78
N LEU A 102 -13.13 -10.61 -2.05
CA LEU A 102 -13.05 -12.03 -2.39
C LEU A 102 -13.42 -12.87 -1.18
N LYS A 103 -14.36 -13.81 -1.37
CA LYS A 103 -14.67 -14.83 -0.36
C LYS A 103 -14.27 -16.20 -0.87
N LEU A 104 -13.49 -16.93 -0.09
CA LEU A 104 -13.07 -18.30 -0.39
C LEU A 104 -13.57 -19.26 0.68
N GLY A 105 -13.80 -20.50 0.28
CA GLY A 105 -14.18 -21.57 1.18
C GLY A 105 -12.99 -22.11 2.00
N ASP A 106 -13.13 -23.35 2.46
CA ASP A 106 -12.06 -24.02 3.17
C ASP A 106 -10.85 -24.29 2.25
N TYR A 107 -9.66 -24.39 2.85
CA TYR A 107 -8.44 -24.63 2.10
C TYR A 107 -8.24 -26.12 1.84
N VAL A 108 -7.98 -26.49 0.58
CA VAL A 108 -7.73 -27.89 0.22
C VAL A 108 -6.31 -28.30 0.59
N THR A 109 -6.16 -29.28 1.49
CA THR A 109 -4.85 -29.80 1.94
C THR A 109 -4.53 -31.17 1.34
N GLY A 110 -3.25 -31.58 1.42
CA GLY A 110 -2.79 -32.91 1.00
C GLY A 110 -2.67 -33.12 -0.52
N VAL A 111 -2.84 -32.06 -1.31
CA VAL A 111 -2.70 -32.07 -2.77
C VAL A 111 -1.97 -30.82 -3.25
N HIS A 112 -1.50 -30.82 -4.50
CA HIS A 112 -0.94 -29.61 -5.12
C HIS A 112 -2.07 -28.61 -5.42
N VAL A 113 -1.84 -27.35 -5.04
CA VAL A 113 -2.77 -26.24 -5.25
C VAL A 113 -2.03 -25.02 -5.80
N SER A 114 -2.74 -24.15 -6.50
CA SER A 114 -2.22 -22.89 -7.03
C SER A 114 -3.32 -21.84 -6.95
N TYR A 115 -3.12 -20.83 -6.12
CA TYR A 115 -4.10 -19.76 -5.90
C TYR A 115 -3.42 -18.41 -6.11
N ASN A 116 -3.88 -17.65 -7.10
CA ASN A 116 -3.26 -16.40 -7.54
C ASN A 116 -4.32 -15.31 -7.69
N ILE A 117 -4.10 -14.19 -7.02
CA ILE A 117 -4.97 -13.01 -7.02
C ILE A 117 -4.16 -11.70 -7.16
N SER A 118 -2.93 -11.78 -7.67
CA SER A 118 -2.04 -10.62 -7.84
C SER A 118 -2.52 -9.68 -8.94
N GLN A 119 -2.04 -8.44 -8.95
CA GLN A 119 -2.47 -7.39 -9.88
C GLN A 119 -3.98 -7.11 -9.78
N ASN A 120 -4.48 -7.01 -8.54
CA ASN A 120 -5.83 -6.55 -8.19
C ASN A 120 -5.70 -5.31 -7.31
N PRO A 121 -5.69 -4.10 -7.88
CA PRO A 121 -5.34 -2.89 -7.14
C PRO A 121 -6.38 -2.49 -6.08
N PHE A 122 -7.58 -3.05 -6.09
CA PHE A 122 -8.66 -2.71 -5.17
C PHE A 122 -8.85 -3.72 -4.02
N ILE A 123 -8.29 -4.93 -4.13
CA ILE A 123 -8.50 -5.95 -3.11
C ILE A 123 -7.67 -5.62 -1.87
N THR A 124 -8.32 -5.56 -0.72
CA THR A 124 -7.67 -5.26 0.57
C THR A 124 -7.68 -6.45 1.52
N CYS A 125 -8.63 -7.37 1.33
CA CYS A 125 -8.80 -8.53 2.17
C CYS A 125 -9.49 -9.67 1.40
N VAL A 126 -9.15 -10.90 1.78
CA VAL A 126 -9.82 -12.14 1.36
C VAL A 126 -10.50 -12.75 2.58
N GLU A 127 -11.81 -12.91 2.52
CA GLU A 127 -12.61 -13.51 3.59
C GLU A 127 -12.57 -15.03 3.45
N VAL A 128 -12.18 -15.73 4.52
CA VAL A 128 -12.06 -17.19 4.56
C VAL A 128 -12.54 -17.71 5.92
N PRO A 129 -12.95 -18.99 6.05
CA PRO A 129 -13.27 -19.55 7.36
C PRO A 129 -12.11 -19.40 8.36
N THR A 130 -12.41 -19.15 9.64
CA THR A 130 -11.39 -18.96 10.69
C THR A 130 -10.38 -20.11 10.73
N SER A 131 -10.83 -21.35 10.54
CA SER A 131 -9.98 -22.56 10.51
C SER A 131 -9.00 -22.60 9.33
N ALA A 132 -9.27 -21.84 8.27
CA ALA A 132 -8.52 -21.85 7.02
C ALA A 132 -7.51 -20.69 6.91
N ILE A 133 -7.58 -19.68 7.79
CA ILE A 133 -6.77 -18.45 7.71
C ILE A 133 -5.28 -18.75 7.53
N THR A 134 -4.69 -19.60 8.36
CA THR A 134 -3.25 -19.91 8.28
C THR A 134 -2.87 -20.59 6.97
N HIS A 135 -3.70 -21.49 6.46
CA HIS A 135 -3.44 -22.18 5.20
C HIS A 135 -3.50 -21.21 4.01
N TRP A 136 -4.55 -20.39 3.95
CA TRP A 136 -4.70 -19.34 2.93
C TRP A 136 -3.58 -18.29 3.00
N THR A 137 -3.17 -17.89 4.20
CA THR A 137 -2.07 -16.92 4.42
C THR A 137 -0.78 -17.38 3.74
N ASN A 138 -0.48 -18.68 3.82
CA ASN A 138 0.76 -19.25 3.27
C ASN A 138 0.62 -19.72 1.82
N GLY A 139 -0.59 -20.09 1.39
CA GLY A 139 -0.84 -20.70 0.08
C GLY A 139 -1.30 -19.73 -1.02
N LEU A 140 -1.70 -18.50 -0.68
CA LEU A 140 -2.25 -17.53 -1.62
C LEU A 140 -1.20 -16.52 -2.10
N GLN A 141 -0.92 -16.55 -3.41
CA GLN A 141 -0.13 -15.52 -4.08
C GLN A 141 -1.00 -14.26 -4.28
N ARG A 142 -0.59 -13.14 -3.69
CA ARG A 142 -1.39 -11.90 -3.61
C ARG A 142 -0.52 -10.65 -3.58
N ASP A 143 -1.13 -9.51 -3.84
CA ASP A 143 -0.47 -8.20 -3.74
C ASP A 143 -0.14 -7.86 -2.28
N ASN A 144 0.83 -6.96 -2.09
CA ASN A 144 1.18 -6.48 -0.76
C ASN A 144 -0.03 -5.79 -0.09
N GLY A 145 -0.11 -5.89 1.23
CA GLY A 145 -1.19 -5.29 2.01
C GLY A 145 -2.51 -6.08 2.01
N VAL A 146 -2.70 -7.04 1.11
CA VAL A 146 -3.90 -7.90 1.07
C VAL A 146 -3.91 -8.85 2.26
N ALA A 147 -4.91 -8.69 3.13
CA ALA A 147 -5.08 -9.52 4.31
C ALA A 147 -5.88 -10.79 4.02
N ILE A 148 -5.72 -11.79 4.89
CA ILE A 148 -6.57 -12.98 4.95
C ILE A 148 -7.24 -12.97 6.32
N SER A 149 -8.57 -13.02 6.37
CA SER A 149 -9.34 -12.89 7.60
C SER A 149 -10.67 -13.63 7.51
N ASP A 150 -11.32 -13.91 8.63
CA ASP A 150 -12.70 -14.39 8.68
C ASP A 150 -13.74 -13.27 8.63
N SER A 151 -13.28 -12.02 8.68
CA SER A 151 -14.06 -10.84 8.36
C SER A 151 -13.17 -9.79 7.71
N CYS A 152 -13.60 -9.26 6.56
CA CYS A 152 -12.91 -8.17 5.88
C CYS A 152 -13.35 -6.78 6.33
N SER A 153 -14.15 -6.68 7.40
CA SER A 153 -14.51 -5.39 7.99
C SER A 153 -13.27 -4.68 8.55
N GLY A 154 -13.13 -3.38 8.27
CA GLY A 154 -12.01 -2.57 8.76
C GLY A 154 -10.68 -2.73 7.99
N TYR A 155 -10.61 -3.56 6.94
CA TYR A 155 -9.34 -3.77 6.19
C TYR A 155 -9.00 -2.68 5.16
N ARG A 156 -9.84 -1.67 5.00
CA ARG A 156 -9.57 -0.51 4.15
C ARG A 156 -9.01 0.64 4.97
N VAL A 157 -7.88 1.19 4.57
CA VAL A 157 -7.29 2.38 5.19
C VAL A 157 -8.30 3.56 5.16
N PRO A 158 -8.45 4.33 6.25
CA PRO A 158 -9.33 5.50 6.29
C PRO A 158 -9.05 6.48 5.15
N GLN A 159 -10.10 7.12 4.64
CA GLN A 159 -9.96 8.07 3.52
C GLN A 159 -9.10 9.28 3.88
N THR A 160 -9.05 9.68 5.14
CA THR A 160 -8.17 10.77 5.62
C THR A 160 -6.70 10.40 5.48
N GLU A 161 -6.31 9.18 5.86
CA GLU A 161 -4.94 8.67 5.69
C GLU A 161 -4.58 8.52 4.22
N ARG A 162 -5.50 7.98 3.41
CA ARG A 162 -5.30 7.90 1.96
C ARG A 162 -5.09 9.28 1.36
N GLN A 163 -5.91 10.26 1.73
CA GLN A 163 -5.80 11.63 1.23
C GLN A 163 -4.47 12.27 1.65
N ALA A 164 -3.97 12.04 2.87
CA ALA A 164 -2.67 12.52 3.31
C ALA A 164 -1.52 12.00 2.44
N LEU A 165 -1.58 10.73 2.02
CA LEU A 165 -0.62 10.18 1.06
C LEU A 165 -0.77 10.87 -0.31
N ILE A 166 -1.98 11.03 -0.83
CA ILE A 166 -2.21 11.73 -2.11
C ILE A 166 -1.67 13.16 -2.08
N ASP A 167 -1.90 13.89 -0.98
CA ASP A 167 -1.37 15.23 -0.76
C ASP A 167 0.16 15.22 -0.76
N LEU A 168 0.78 14.25 -0.07
CA LEU A 168 2.24 14.08 -0.07
C LEU A 168 2.77 13.87 -1.48
N TYR A 169 2.16 12.96 -2.24
CA TYR A 169 2.53 12.69 -3.62
C TYR A 169 2.47 13.97 -4.46
N ASN A 170 1.36 14.70 -4.39
CA ASN A 170 1.15 15.92 -5.17
C ASN A 170 2.10 17.05 -4.76
N ALA A 171 2.32 17.24 -3.44
CA ALA A 171 3.19 18.28 -2.91
C ALA A 171 4.67 18.04 -3.24
N THR A 172 5.08 16.78 -3.37
CA THR A 172 6.49 16.41 -3.47
C THR A 172 6.96 15.94 -4.85
N GLY A 173 6.21 16.31 -5.90
CA GLY A 173 6.61 16.05 -7.29
C GLY A 173 6.31 14.64 -7.79
N GLY A 174 5.34 13.96 -7.18
CA GLY A 174 4.88 12.64 -7.59
C GLY A 174 4.54 12.58 -9.08
N GLY A 175 4.97 11.50 -9.74
CA GLY A 175 4.77 11.25 -11.17
C GLY A 175 5.95 11.67 -12.05
N ASP A 176 6.56 12.82 -11.77
CA ASP A 176 7.73 13.31 -12.52
C ASP A 176 9.04 12.67 -12.01
N THR A 177 9.17 12.60 -10.68
CA THR A 177 10.39 12.15 -9.98
C THR A 177 10.20 10.78 -9.32
N TRP A 178 8.97 10.50 -8.87
CA TRP A 178 8.54 9.23 -8.27
C TRP A 178 8.33 8.14 -9.34
N THR A 179 9.38 7.81 -10.08
CA THR A 179 9.30 6.81 -11.16
C THR A 179 8.92 5.43 -10.62
N GLY A 180 8.00 4.75 -11.32
CA GLY A 180 7.59 3.37 -11.01
C GLY A 180 6.80 3.19 -9.72
N THR A 181 6.18 4.25 -9.20
CA THR A 181 5.28 4.16 -8.05
C THR A 181 3.88 3.71 -8.51
N ASN A 182 3.30 2.72 -7.85
CA ASN A 182 1.93 2.24 -8.08
C ASN A 182 0.90 3.00 -7.22
N TRP A 183 1.17 4.29 -6.99
CA TRP A 183 0.30 5.15 -6.20
C TRP A 183 -0.90 5.57 -7.06
N ASP A 184 -2.10 5.45 -6.49
CA ASP A 184 -3.33 5.85 -7.16
C ASP A 184 -3.85 7.15 -6.55
N THR A 185 -3.69 8.24 -7.29
CA THR A 185 -4.01 9.60 -6.85
C THR A 185 -5.44 10.03 -7.15
N ASP A 186 -6.25 9.17 -7.78
CA ASP A 186 -7.66 9.48 -7.98
C ASP A 186 -8.39 9.41 -6.63
N PRO A 187 -8.93 10.53 -6.11
CA PRO A 187 -9.57 10.55 -4.80
C PRO A 187 -10.87 9.72 -4.77
N THR A 188 -11.43 9.36 -5.94
CA THR A 188 -12.67 8.59 -6.03
C THR A 188 -12.46 7.08 -5.96
N ARG A 189 -11.23 6.61 -6.15
CA ARG A 189 -10.87 5.18 -6.16
C ARG A 189 -10.49 4.67 -4.78
N LEU A 190 -10.95 3.48 -4.43
CA LEU A 190 -10.69 2.83 -3.13
C LEU A 190 -9.62 1.74 -3.23
N THR A 191 -8.47 2.08 -3.82
CA THR A 191 -7.38 1.14 -4.01
C THR A 191 -6.74 0.70 -2.69
N ASN A 192 -6.12 -0.47 -2.71
CA ASN A 192 -5.35 -1.03 -1.62
C ASN A 192 -4.09 -0.18 -1.37
N VAL A 193 -4.19 0.76 -0.44
CA VAL A 193 -3.07 1.62 0.00
C VAL A 193 -1.86 0.79 0.46
N GLY A 194 -2.05 -0.40 1.03
CA GLY A 194 -0.95 -1.29 1.41
C GLY A 194 -0.18 -1.86 0.23
N SER A 195 -0.69 -1.76 -1.00
CA SER A 195 0.05 -2.09 -2.20
C SER A 195 0.97 -0.96 -2.66
N TRP A 196 0.70 0.29 -2.25
CA TRP A 196 1.45 1.45 -2.71
C TRP A 196 2.91 1.37 -2.28
N GLN A 197 3.82 1.67 -3.21
CA GLN A 197 5.25 1.54 -2.99
C GLN A 197 5.69 2.38 -1.78
N GLY A 198 6.41 1.75 -0.86
CA GLY A 198 6.93 2.41 0.33
C GLY A 198 5.92 2.52 1.48
N VAL A 199 4.66 2.12 1.28
CA VAL A 199 3.63 2.18 2.32
C VAL A 199 3.51 0.82 3.02
N THR A 200 3.58 0.82 4.35
CA THR A 200 3.25 -0.33 5.19
C THR A 200 1.97 -0.06 5.96
N THR A 201 1.09 -1.05 6.03
CA THR A 201 -0.19 -0.94 6.72
C THR A 201 -0.40 -2.10 7.68
N GLU A 202 -0.95 -1.82 8.85
CA GLU A 202 -1.23 -2.81 9.91
C GLU A 202 -2.65 -2.65 10.44
N LEU A 203 -3.15 -3.68 11.12
CA LEU A 203 -4.47 -3.64 11.77
C LEU A 203 -4.28 -3.19 13.22
N ILE A 204 -4.87 -2.04 13.57
CA ILE A 204 -4.81 -1.47 14.92
C ILE A 204 -6.26 -1.30 15.39
N ASN A 205 -6.59 -1.96 16.50
CA ASN A 205 -7.95 -1.96 17.06
C ASN A 205 -9.06 -2.35 16.04
N GLY A 206 -8.76 -3.27 15.13
CA GLY A 206 -9.71 -3.75 14.12
C GLY A 206 -9.85 -2.87 12.88
N GLN A 207 -9.05 -1.81 12.74
CA GLN A 207 -9.02 -0.92 11.58
C GLN A 207 -7.62 -0.93 10.96
N LYS A 208 -7.54 -0.96 9.63
CA LYS A 208 -6.28 -0.90 8.89
C LYS A 208 -5.77 0.54 8.91
N HIS A 209 -4.50 0.74 9.24
CA HIS A 209 -3.84 2.05 9.29
C HIS A 209 -2.48 2.00 8.62
N VAL A 210 -1.99 3.14 8.14
CA VAL A 210 -0.62 3.32 7.64
C VAL A 210 0.33 3.46 8.83
N THR A 211 1.31 2.56 8.92
CA THR A 211 2.26 2.53 10.06
C THR A 211 3.68 2.87 9.67
N LYS A 212 4.05 2.70 8.40
CA LYS A 212 5.38 3.09 7.90
C LYS A 212 5.31 3.70 6.50
N LEU A 213 6.16 4.69 6.28
CA LEU A 213 6.34 5.34 4.99
C LEU A 213 7.83 5.40 4.63
N SER A 214 8.24 4.67 3.59
CA SER A 214 9.63 4.60 3.13
C SER A 214 9.73 4.90 1.65
N LEU A 215 10.09 6.14 1.32
CA LEU A 215 10.23 6.68 -0.03
C LEU A 215 11.66 7.19 -0.28
N SER A 216 12.64 6.56 0.38
CA SER A 216 14.03 6.95 0.22
C SER A 216 14.48 6.84 -1.25
N GLY A 217 15.18 7.88 -1.70
CA GLY A 217 15.72 7.98 -3.04
C GLY A 217 14.67 8.06 -4.15
N LYS A 218 13.47 8.57 -3.85
CA LYS A 218 12.40 8.76 -4.84
C LYS A 218 12.34 10.18 -5.44
N GLY A 219 13.39 10.97 -5.25
CA GLY A 219 13.50 12.32 -5.82
C GLY A 219 12.46 13.31 -5.27
N LEU A 220 12.03 13.13 -4.00
CA LEU A 220 11.05 14.01 -3.36
C LEU A 220 11.57 15.44 -3.34
N LYS A 221 10.71 16.40 -3.69
CA LYS A 221 11.06 17.83 -3.75
C LYS A 221 10.08 18.72 -3.02
N GLY A 222 10.48 19.95 -2.70
CA GLY A 222 9.56 20.94 -2.11
C GLY A 222 9.22 20.63 -0.65
N ASP A 223 7.98 20.88 -0.24
CA ASP A 223 7.58 20.85 1.16
C ASP A 223 6.75 19.60 1.49
N ILE A 224 6.94 19.04 2.69
CA ILE A 224 6.03 18.02 3.21
C ILE A 224 4.69 18.71 3.59
N PRO A 225 3.52 18.19 3.15
CA PRO A 225 2.25 18.85 3.41
C PRO A 225 1.80 18.65 4.86
N ALA A 226 1.04 19.62 5.37
CA ALA A 226 0.48 19.61 6.72
C ALA A 226 -0.44 18.39 6.99
N SER A 227 -1.04 17.79 5.95
CA SER A 227 -1.85 16.58 6.08
C SER A 227 -1.07 15.34 6.50
N ILE A 228 0.27 15.40 6.61
CA ILE A 228 1.07 14.30 7.18
C ILE A 228 0.57 13.87 8.58
N LYS A 229 -0.02 14.79 9.36
CA LYS A 229 -0.64 14.48 10.66
C LYS A 229 -1.81 13.53 10.59
N ASP A 230 -2.47 13.44 9.44
CA ASP A 230 -3.64 12.58 9.23
C ASP A 230 -3.22 11.12 9.01
N LEU A 231 -1.94 10.79 9.25
CA LEU A 231 -1.37 9.45 9.37
C LEU A 231 -0.99 9.14 10.85
N PRO A 232 -1.95 9.08 11.77
CA PRO A 232 -1.70 9.14 13.23
C PRO A 232 -0.97 7.91 13.79
N GLU A 233 -0.96 6.81 13.04
CA GLU A 233 -0.38 5.52 13.42
C GLU A 233 1.05 5.31 12.87
N LEU A 234 1.64 6.33 12.22
CA LEU A 234 3.02 6.25 11.75
C LEU A 234 4.00 6.04 12.91
N THR A 235 4.81 4.99 12.77
CA THR A 235 5.94 4.65 13.65
C THR A 235 7.28 4.92 12.97
N GLU A 236 7.32 4.92 11.64
CA GLU A 236 8.54 5.12 10.87
C GLU A 236 8.29 5.93 9.60
N ILE A 237 9.07 7.00 9.43
CA ILE A 237 9.14 7.80 8.21
C ILE A 237 10.58 7.80 7.71
N ASN A 238 10.78 7.36 6.47
CA ASN A 238 12.04 7.45 5.76
C ASN A 238 11.85 8.11 4.39
N LEU A 239 12.19 9.41 4.34
CA LEU A 239 12.17 10.24 3.14
C LEU A 239 13.59 10.74 2.82
N THR A 240 14.60 9.92 3.14
CA THR A 240 16.01 10.24 2.85
C THR A 240 16.18 10.42 1.35
N GLY A 241 16.68 11.58 0.93
CA GLY A 241 16.94 11.87 -0.47
C GLY A 241 18.05 10.99 -1.06
N ASP A 242 18.16 11.02 -2.38
CA ASP A 242 19.23 10.31 -3.09
C ASP A 242 20.49 11.21 -3.15
N ILE A 243 21.64 10.59 -2.90
CA ILE A 243 22.95 11.25 -2.86
C ILE A 243 23.45 11.69 -4.26
N TYR A 244 22.83 11.21 -5.35
CA TYR A 244 23.26 11.46 -6.72
C TYR A 244 22.44 12.51 -7.47
N VAL A 245 21.43 13.11 -6.82
CA VAL A 245 20.42 13.93 -7.50
C VAL A 245 20.74 15.42 -7.40
N THR A 246 20.32 16.19 -8.40
CA THR A 246 20.52 17.66 -8.44
C THR A 246 19.65 18.35 -7.39
N GLN A 247 20.11 19.51 -6.89
CA GLN A 247 19.49 20.27 -5.78
C GLN A 247 18.00 20.62 -5.93
N THR A 248 17.43 20.48 -7.12
CA THR A 248 16.02 20.71 -7.44
C THR A 248 15.08 19.58 -7.01
N GLU A 249 15.62 18.49 -6.47
CA GLU A 249 14.88 17.26 -6.11
C GLU A 249 15.14 16.89 -4.65
N SER A 250 14.90 17.84 -3.74
CA SER A 250 15.09 17.66 -2.30
C SER A 250 13.97 18.30 -1.51
N ILE A 251 13.64 17.70 -0.36
CA ILE A 251 12.70 18.28 0.60
C ILE A 251 13.33 19.53 1.23
N GLN A 252 12.57 20.63 1.26
CA GLN A 252 13.03 21.95 1.70
C GLN A 252 12.52 22.32 3.09
N SER A 253 11.32 21.85 3.47
CA SER A 253 10.77 22.10 4.80
C SER A 253 9.83 20.99 5.30
N LEU A 254 9.62 21.01 6.62
CA LEU A 254 8.63 20.21 7.32
C LEU A 254 7.51 21.12 7.84
N PRO A 255 6.25 20.67 7.83
CA PRO A 255 5.15 21.39 8.45
C PRO A 255 5.22 21.24 9.97
N LYS A 256 4.70 22.21 10.72
CA LYS A 256 4.59 22.09 12.19
C LYS A 256 3.76 20.88 12.63
N GLU A 257 2.79 20.51 11.80
CA GLU A 257 1.89 19.36 11.97
C GLU A 257 2.64 18.02 12.07
N ILE A 258 3.92 17.95 11.65
CA ILE A 258 4.75 16.77 11.90
C ILE A 258 4.80 16.41 13.39
N GLY A 259 4.76 17.41 14.28
CA GLY A 259 4.78 17.23 15.73
C GLY A 259 3.53 16.53 16.29
N GLU A 260 2.47 16.35 15.50
CA GLU A 260 1.25 15.65 15.92
C GLU A 260 1.39 14.12 15.82
N LEU A 261 2.44 13.61 15.17
CA LEU A 261 2.72 12.17 15.02
C LEU A 261 3.30 11.56 16.30
N SER A 262 2.48 11.51 17.37
CA SER A 262 2.89 11.07 18.71
C SER A 262 3.45 9.64 18.81
N LYS A 263 3.17 8.79 17.81
CA LYS A 263 3.63 7.40 17.70
C LYS A 263 4.92 7.23 16.89
N LEU A 264 5.42 8.30 16.25
CA LEU A 264 6.59 8.23 15.40
C LEU A 264 7.85 7.95 16.23
N GLU A 265 8.53 6.86 15.92
CA GLU A 265 9.74 6.40 16.63
C GLU A 265 11.00 6.71 15.85
N ARG A 266 10.92 6.67 14.51
CA ARG A 266 12.06 6.85 13.60
C ARG A 266 11.72 7.84 12.50
N LEU A 267 12.51 8.91 12.40
CA LEU A 267 12.39 9.91 11.35
C LEU A 267 13.72 10.06 10.61
N SER A 268 13.72 9.75 9.32
CA SER A 268 14.89 9.83 8.45
C SER A 268 14.63 10.78 7.29
N LEU A 269 15.40 11.87 7.27
CA LEU A 269 15.29 13.00 6.35
C LEU A 269 16.66 13.41 5.80
N GLY A 270 17.64 12.52 5.85
CA GLY A 270 18.99 12.80 5.39
C GLY A 270 19.05 13.06 3.88
N ASN A 271 20.12 13.71 3.41
CA ASN A 271 20.35 14.05 2.00
C ASN A 271 19.18 14.85 1.40
N ASN A 272 18.70 15.86 2.12
CA ASN A 272 17.69 16.80 1.65
C ASN A 272 18.25 18.23 1.74
N ASP A 273 17.40 19.25 1.59
CA ASP A 273 17.79 20.66 1.65
C ASP A 273 17.04 21.42 2.76
N LEU A 274 16.82 20.75 3.90
CA LEU A 274 16.17 21.36 5.06
C LEU A 274 17.03 22.50 5.61
N SER A 275 16.51 23.73 5.60
CA SER A 275 17.20 24.91 6.15
C SER A 275 16.90 25.18 7.63
N SER A 276 15.78 24.63 8.12
CA SER A 276 15.31 24.71 9.50
C SER A 276 14.40 23.53 9.86
N LEU A 277 14.08 23.39 11.15
CA LEU A 277 13.05 22.47 11.66
C LEU A 277 11.96 23.30 12.36
N PRO A 278 10.68 22.88 12.33
CA PRO A 278 9.64 23.51 13.13
C PRO A 278 9.88 23.28 14.63
N ASP A 279 9.46 24.22 15.48
CA ASP A 279 9.58 24.09 16.94
C ASP A 279 8.85 22.84 17.46
N GLU A 280 7.77 22.46 16.79
CA GLU A 280 6.94 21.30 17.07
C GLU A 280 7.62 19.95 16.80
N ILE A 281 8.80 19.91 16.17
CA ILE A 281 9.53 18.64 15.95
C ILE A 281 9.77 17.88 17.27
N SER A 282 9.94 18.63 18.37
CA SER A 282 10.14 18.10 19.71
C SER A 282 8.87 17.52 20.35
N ASN A 283 7.69 17.75 19.76
CA ASN A 283 6.41 17.17 20.21
C ASN A 283 6.28 15.68 19.84
N LEU A 284 7.18 15.15 19.01
CA LEU A 284 7.27 13.72 18.68
C LEU A 284 7.69 12.89 19.90
N SER A 285 6.74 12.65 20.81
CA SER A 285 6.98 12.08 22.14
C SER A 285 7.49 10.63 22.16
N SER A 286 7.41 9.94 21.01
CA SER A 286 7.91 8.58 20.85
C SER A 286 9.23 8.50 20.08
N LEU A 287 9.74 9.63 19.59
CA LEU A 287 10.90 9.63 18.70
C LEU A 287 12.16 9.21 19.45
N THR A 288 12.83 8.18 18.92
CA THR A 288 14.10 7.65 19.44
C THR A 288 15.26 7.89 18.48
N TYR A 289 14.97 8.03 17.19
CA TYR A 289 15.96 8.18 16.14
C TYR A 289 15.58 9.32 15.19
N LEU A 290 16.47 10.31 15.07
CA LEU A 290 16.34 11.44 14.15
C LEU A 290 17.59 11.58 13.27
N TRP A 291 17.42 11.32 11.97
CA TRP A 291 18.51 11.40 10.99
C TRP A 291 18.32 12.55 10.02
N LEU A 292 19.16 13.58 10.18
CA LEU A 292 19.13 14.85 9.44
C LEU A 292 20.46 15.12 8.71
N ARG A 293 21.28 14.09 8.52
CA ARG A 293 22.57 14.16 7.83
C ARG A 293 22.46 14.83 6.46
N ASN A 294 23.47 15.58 6.04
CA ASN A 294 23.54 16.19 4.70
C ASN A 294 22.26 17.00 4.37
N ASN A 295 21.99 18.01 5.20
CA ASN A 295 20.95 19.03 4.97
C ASN A 295 21.61 20.42 5.00
N SER A 296 20.79 21.48 4.93
CA SER A 296 21.23 22.87 4.95
C SER A 296 20.88 23.58 6.28
N LEU A 297 20.77 22.83 7.40
CA LEU A 297 20.26 23.40 8.66
C LEU A 297 21.18 24.51 9.16
N THR A 298 20.61 25.69 9.42
CA THR A 298 21.36 26.85 9.94
C THR A 298 21.39 26.88 11.47
N SER A 299 20.36 26.32 12.10
CA SER A 299 20.20 26.20 13.56
C SER A 299 19.23 25.06 13.89
N LEU A 300 19.19 24.67 15.16
CA LEU A 300 18.12 23.83 15.71
C LEU A 300 17.17 24.71 16.53
N PRO A 301 15.86 24.39 16.59
CA PRO A 301 14.93 25.11 17.45
C PRO A 301 15.32 24.93 18.92
N THR A 302 15.07 25.95 19.75
CA THR A 302 15.37 25.86 21.20
C THR A 302 14.51 24.79 21.89
N THR A 303 13.37 24.44 21.30
CA THR A 303 12.52 23.34 21.76
C THR A 303 13.16 21.95 21.60
N ILE A 304 14.29 21.81 20.89
CA ILE A 304 14.98 20.51 20.72
C ILE A 304 15.25 19.81 22.06
N GLY A 305 15.48 20.58 23.13
CA GLY A 305 15.69 20.05 24.48
C GLY A 305 14.49 19.32 25.10
N SER A 306 13.30 19.47 24.51
CA SER A 306 12.04 18.89 25.00
C SER A 306 11.81 17.45 24.57
N PHE A 307 12.68 16.88 23.72
CA PHE A 307 12.58 15.46 23.38
C PHE A 307 12.70 14.57 24.62
N THR A 308 11.69 13.75 24.86
CA THR A 308 11.61 12.91 26.07
C THR A 308 12.16 11.49 25.88
N LYS A 309 12.35 11.05 24.63
CA LYS A 309 12.82 9.70 24.28
C LYS A 309 13.93 9.64 23.24
N LEU A 310 14.40 10.78 22.72
CA LEU A 310 15.36 10.80 21.63
C LEU A 310 16.70 10.21 22.10
N GLU A 311 17.17 9.17 21.43
CA GLU A 311 18.39 8.45 21.76
C GLU A 311 19.51 8.73 20.76
N GLU A 312 19.17 8.87 19.48
CA GLU A 312 20.13 9.10 18.42
C GLU A 312 19.75 10.33 17.57
N LEU A 313 20.66 11.30 17.52
CA LEU A 313 20.55 12.50 16.69
C LEU A 313 21.77 12.61 15.78
N TYR A 314 21.51 12.64 14.48
CA TYR A 314 22.55 12.76 13.46
C TYR A 314 22.36 14.04 12.67
N LEU A 315 23.35 14.92 12.75
CA LEU A 315 23.39 16.25 12.16
C LEU A 315 24.65 16.45 11.33
N ASP A 316 25.36 15.39 11.00
CA ASP A 316 26.62 15.44 10.26
C ASP A 316 26.41 15.95 8.82
N GLY A 317 27.38 16.66 8.27
CA GLY A 317 27.35 17.17 6.90
C GLY A 317 26.39 18.33 6.61
N GLN A 318 26.09 19.23 7.55
CA GLN A 318 25.23 20.40 7.24
C GLN A 318 25.95 21.42 6.34
N ARG A 319 25.49 21.59 5.09
CA ARG A 319 26.16 22.43 4.09
C ARG A 319 25.19 23.15 3.17
N ASP A 320 25.55 24.35 2.73
CA ASP A 320 24.81 25.09 1.70
C ASP A 320 25.04 24.43 0.35
N HIS A 321 24.00 23.79 -0.18
CA HIS A 321 24.08 23.14 -1.47
C HIS A 321 24.10 24.15 -2.62
N THR A 322 23.61 25.39 -2.45
CA THR A 322 23.32 26.32 -3.55
C THR A 322 24.51 27.09 -4.13
N SER A 323 25.53 27.43 -3.33
CA SER A 323 26.49 28.46 -3.78
C SER A 323 27.96 28.19 -3.47
N ASN A 324 28.29 27.51 -2.37
CA ASN A 324 29.68 27.42 -1.92
C ASN A 324 30.04 26.17 -1.11
N ASN A 325 29.09 25.25 -0.85
CA ASN A 325 29.29 24.07 -0.01
C ASN A 325 29.80 24.44 1.41
N ALA A 326 29.51 25.65 1.88
CA ALA A 326 29.91 26.13 3.19
C ALA A 326 29.09 25.44 4.28
N LYS A 327 29.70 25.23 5.43
CA LYS A 327 29.00 24.69 6.61
C LYS A 327 27.91 25.66 7.06
N THR A 328 26.69 25.18 7.24
CA THR A 328 25.52 26.00 7.63
C THR A 328 25.25 25.97 9.13
N LEU A 329 25.37 24.79 9.76
CA LEU A 329 25.18 24.64 11.20
C LEU A 329 26.44 25.05 11.96
N THR A 330 26.43 26.23 12.55
CA THR A 330 27.60 26.83 13.23
C THR A 330 27.55 26.75 14.75
N SER A 331 26.37 26.53 15.34
CA SER A 331 26.19 26.39 16.77
C SER A 331 25.00 25.49 17.09
N LEU A 332 25.00 24.92 18.30
CA LEU A 332 23.85 24.21 18.86
C LEU A 332 23.20 25.08 19.94
N PRO A 333 21.86 25.02 20.11
CA PRO A 333 21.18 25.65 21.23
C PRO A 333 21.60 24.98 22.55
N ASN A 334 21.64 25.74 23.65
CA ASN A 334 22.01 25.22 24.98
C ASN A 334 21.08 24.08 25.43
N GLU A 335 19.83 24.15 24.99
CA GLU A 335 18.75 23.23 25.27
C GLU A 335 19.05 21.81 24.79
N ILE A 336 19.99 21.60 23.84
CA ILE A 336 20.45 20.27 23.46
C ILE A 336 20.95 19.46 24.66
N GLY A 337 21.51 20.12 25.68
CA GLY A 337 21.95 19.49 26.93
C GLY A 337 20.81 19.00 27.82
N SER A 338 19.55 19.37 27.51
CA SER A 338 18.37 18.93 28.26
C SER A 338 17.82 17.58 27.79
N ILE A 339 18.30 17.06 26.65
CA ILE A 339 17.89 15.75 26.12
C ILE A 339 18.61 14.64 26.91
N GLY A 340 18.13 14.36 28.12
CA GLY A 340 18.75 13.40 29.04
C GLY A 340 18.78 11.95 28.53
N THR A 341 18.01 11.63 27.48
CA THR A 341 17.97 10.30 26.85
C THR A 341 18.98 10.11 25.74
N LEU A 342 19.66 11.18 25.29
CA LEU A 342 20.52 11.13 24.11
C LEU A 342 21.76 10.27 24.37
N LYS A 343 21.94 9.23 23.57
CA LYS A 343 23.07 8.29 23.60
C LYS A 343 24.08 8.56 22.51
N LYS A 344 23.62 9.11 21.37
CA LYS A 344 24.46 9.43 20.22
C LYS A 344 24.09 10.78 19.64
N LEU A 345 25.11 11.62 19.47
CA LEU A 345 25.04 12.88 18.77
C LEU A 345 26.16 12.89 17.73
N ASP A 346 25.81 12.84 16.44
CA ASP A 346 26.78 12.94 15.35
C ASP A 346 26.75 14.34 14.73
N LEU A 347 27.92 14.99 14.69
CA LEU A 347 28.14 16.35 14.19
C LEU A 347 29.30 16.40 13.19
N ASN A 348 29.69 15.25 12.64
CA ASN A 348 30.88 15.15 11.80
C ASN A 348 30.71 15.93 10.48
N ASN A 349 31.30 17.12 10.39
CA ASN A 349 31.09 18.07 9.28
C ASN A 349 32.27 18.18 8.32
#